data_AF-A0AAV0Y542-F1
#
_entry.id   AF-A0AAV0Y542-F1
#
_cell.length_a   1.000
_cell.length_b   1.000
_cell.length_c   1.000
_cell.angle_alpha   90.00
_cell.angle_beta   90.00
_cell.angle_gamma   90.00
#
_symmetry.space_group_name_H-M   'P 1'
#
loop_
_entity.id
_entity.type
_entity.pdbx_description
1 polymer ?
#
loop_
_entity_poly.entity_id
_entity_poly.type
_entity_poly.pdbx_seq_one_letter_code
_entity_poly.pdbx_strand_id
1 'polypeptide(L)'
;MSGIYEGLQAHVKNQNSLAIYIPCTTHSLNLVGVHSVDCCEEAVHFFSFLQMLYNFFSGSTHRWSILTNSLEKKDKERLLFLKSLSDTRWACHSEACRALTINYKTILTVLFEISDSKNENGDTKYNAKVLLKKMLKKETGYLCLFWNDILQHCNKVSAIDLQSKSNGILKAVNLLKSLKMLFQV
;
A
#
# COMPACT_ATOMS: atom_id res chain seq x y z
N MET A 1 -20.50 9.14 -0.62
CA MET A 1 -20.42 9.17 -2.09
C MET A 1 -21.31 10.30 -2.60
N SER A 2 -20.70 11.43 -2.91
CA SER A 2 -21.34 12.53 -3.63
C SER A 2 -21.16 12.27 -5.13
N GLY A 3 -22.20 11.75 -5.77
CA GLY A 3 -22.23 11.60 -7.23
C GLY A 3 -22.62 12.91 -7.90
N ILE A 4 -22.35 12.99 -9.21
CA ILE A 4 -22.67 14.16 -10.05
C ILE A 4 -24.19 14.42 -10.13
N TYR A 5 -25.02 13.39 -9.93
CA TYR A 5 -26.47 13.42 -10.14
C TYR A 5 -27.28 13.24 -8.84
N GLU A 6 -26.88 13.96 -7.80
CA GLU A 6 -27.29 13.77 -6.40
C GLU A 6 -26.61 12.55 -5.74
N GLY A 7 -26.01 12.76 -4.57
CA GLY A 7 -25.39 11.69 -3.81
C GLY A 7 -26.43 10.80 -3.11
N LEU A 8 -26.06 9.56 -2.80
CA LEU A 8 -26.88 8.62 -2.02
C LEU A 8 -27.45 9.26 -0.74
N GLN A 9 -26.66 10.13 -0.09
CA GLN A 9 -27.08 10.89 1.08
C GLN A 9 -28.29 11.79 0.80
N ALA A 10 -28.31 12.50 -0.34
CA ALA A 10 -29.40 13.39 -0.71
C ALA A 10 -30.69 12.60 -0.99
N HIS A 11 -30.57 11.48 -1.70
CA HIS A 11 -31.69 10.59 -1.98
C HIS A 11 -32.32 10.01 -0.70
N VAL A 12 -31.50 9.57 0.27
CA VAL A 12 -31.99 9.06 1.56
C VAL A 12 -32.68 10.17 2.36
N LYS A 13 -32.14 11.39 2.36
CA LYS A 13 -32.76 12.54 3.04
C LYS A 13 -34.07 13.00 2.39
N ASN A 14 -34.20 12.88 1.07
CA ASN A 14 -35.44 13.18 0.36
C ASN A 14 -36.57 12.21 0.75
N GLN A 15 -36.24 10.95 1.06
CA GLN A 15 -37.19 9.96 1.54
C GLN A 15 -37.50 10.11 3.04
N ASN A 16 -36.52 10.54 3.83
CA ASN A 16 -36.69 10.78 5.27
C ASN A 16 -35.82 11.95 5.75
N SER A 17 -36.46 13.08 6.05
CA SER A 17 -35.78 14.30 6.49
C SER A 17 -35.11 14.17 7.87
N LEU A 18 -35.51 13.18 8.68
CA LEU A 18 -34.93 12.88 9.98
C LEU A 18 -33.71 11.96 9.89
N ALA A 19 -33.36 11.45 8.70
CA ALA A 19 -32.20 10.59 8.53
C ALA A 19 -30.89 11.34 8.83
N ILE A 20 -30.11 10.82 9.78
CA ILE A 20 -28.79 11.35 10.14
C ILE A 20 -27.73 10.58 9.36
N TYR A 21 -26.93 11.31 8.58
CA TYR A 21 -25.78 10.75 7.87
C TYR A 21 -24.51 10.99 8.67
N ILE A 22 -23.80 9.91 9.00
CA ILE A 22 -22.50 9.97 9.68
C ILE A 22 -21.43 9.47 8.70
N PRO A 23 -20.44 10.30 8.33
CA PRO A 23 -19.37 9.87 7.45
C PRO A 23 -18.51 8.79 8.10
N CYS A 24 -18.04 7.84 7.29
CA CYS A 24 -17.20 6.75 7.77
C CYS A 24 -15.78 7.27 8.08
N THR A 25 -15.37 7.22 9.35
CA THR A 25 -14.04 7.65 9.80
C THR A 25 -12.92 6.93 9.06
N THR A 26 -13.06 5.64 8.78
CA THR A 26 -12.09 4.86 7.99
C THR A 26 -11.96 5.39 6.56
N HIS A 27 -13.07 5.78 5.92
CA HIS A 27 -13.03 6.37 4.59
C HIS A 27 -12.33 7.74 4.60
N SER A 28 -12.64 8.59 5.58
CA SER A 28 -11.95 9.88 5.75
C SER A 28 -10.46 9.71 5.99
N LEU A 29 -10.06 8.73 6.82
CA LEU A 29 -8.65 8.44 7.06
C LEU A 29 -7.93 7.94 5.80
N ASN A 30 -8.61 7.13 4.98
CA ASN A 30 -8.10 6.71 3.67
C ASN A 30 -7.86 7.90 2.74
N LEU A 31 -8.80 8.86 2.68
CA LEU A 31 -8.65 10.08 1.88
C LEU A 31 -7.47 10.94 2.33
N VAL A 32 -7.26 11.08 3.64
CA VAL A 32 -6.07 11.77 4.17
C VAL A 32 -4.79 11.13 3.66
N GLY A 33 -4.67 9.81 3.71
CA GLY A 33 -3.50 9.11 3.19
C GLY A 33 -3.27 9.34 1.70
N VAL A 34 -4.34 9.32 0.89
CA VAL A 34 -4.26 9.56 -0.57
C VAL A 34 -3.74 10.96 -0.84
N HIS A 35 -4.37 11.98 -0.26
CA HIS A 35 -3.96 13.37 -0.45
C HIS A 35 -2.54 13.67 0.07
N SER A 36 -2.13 13.03 1.18
CA SER A 36 -0.77 13.18 1.71
C SER A 36 0.30 12.60 0.80
N VAL A 37 0.01 11.53 0.05
CA VAL A 37 0.93 11.00 -0.97
C VAL A 37 0.91 11.88 -2.20
N ASP A 38 -0.28 12.25 -2.69
CA ASP A 38 -0.43 13.02 -3.92
C ASP A 38 0.19 14.43 -3.83
N CYS A 39 0.34 14.99 -2.63
CA CYS A 39 1.00 16.27 -2.43
C CYS A 39 2.54 16.20 -2.35
N CYS A 40 3.14 15.00 -2.34
CA CYS A 40 4.59 14.80 -2.24
C CYS A 40 5.10 13.99 -3.44
N GLU A 41 5.86 14.64 -4.32
CA GLU A 41 6.36 14.03 -5.55
C GLU A 41 7.23 12.79 -5.29
N GLU A 42 8.08 12.82 -4.26
CA GLU A 42 8.91 11.69 -3.85
C GLU A 42 8.08 10.50 -3.38
N ALA A 43 6.97 10.77 -2.69
CA ALA A 43 6.02 9.73 -2.27
C ALA A 43 5.32 9.12 -3.49
N VAL A 44 4.82 9.95 -4.40
CA VAL A 44 4.22 9.49 -5.66
C VAL A 44 5.20 8.63 -6.46
N HIS A 45 6.46 9.05 -6.57
CA HIS A 45 7.50 8.29 -7.24
C HIS A 45 7.77 6.94 -6.58
N PHE A 46 7.79 6.90 -5.25
CA PHE A 46 7.99 5.67 -4.50
C PHE A 46 6.85 4.67 -4.69
N PHE A 47 5.59 5.11 -4.58
CA PHE A 47 4.44 4.23 -4.79
C PHE A 47 4.30 3.81 -6.26
N SER A 48 4.62 4.70 -7.20
CA SER A 48 4.73 4.33 -8.62
C SER A 48 5.77 3.24 -8.84
N PHE A 49 6.93 3.34 -8.18
CA PHE A 49 7.96 2.30 -8.22
C PHE A 49 7.47 0.96 -7.65
N LEU A 50 6.78 0.96 -6.50
CA LEU A 50 6.14 -0.23 -5.94
C LEU A 50 5.18 -0.90 -6.93
N GLN A 51 4.34 -0.10 -7.61
CA GLN A 51 3.42 -0.62 -8.62
C GLN A 51 4.17 -1.19 -9.84
N MET A 52 5.24 -0.52 -10.31
CA MET A 52 6.07 -1.03 -11.40
C MET A 52 6.70 -2.39 -11.04
N LEU A 53 7.17 -2.54 -9.81
CA LEU A 53 7.74 -3.78 -9.30
C LEU A 53 6.70 -4.91 -9.32
N TYR A 54 5.48 -4.63 -8.82
CA TYR A 54 4.37 -5.58 -8.88
C TYR A 54 4.03 -5.95 -10.32
N ASN A 55 3.78 -4.97 -11.19
CA ASN A 55 3.42 -5.18 -12.60
C ASN A 55 4.50 -5.96 -13.36
N PHE A 56 5.77 -5.74 -13.02
CA PHE A 56 6.86 -6.54 -13.54
C PHE A 56 6.60 -8.00 -13.16
N PHE A 57 6.66 -8.39 -11.89
CA PHE A 57 6.54 -9.82 -11.55
C PHE A 57 5.20 -10.45 -11.95
N SER A 58 4.07 -9.76 -11.75
CA SER A 58 2.74 -10.29 -12.03
C SER A 58 2.43 -10.39 -13.53
N GLY A 59 3.12 -9.63 -14.38
CA GLY A 59 2.93 -9.66 -15.82
C GLY A 59 3.47 -10.92 -16.52
N SER A 60 4.02 -11.89 -15.79
CA SER A 60 4.44 -13.19 -16.34
C SER A 60 4.39 -14.27 -15.28
N THR A 61 3.75 -15.40 -15.57
CA THR A 61 3.72 -16.57 -14.70
C THR A 61 5.12 -17.10 -14.38
N HIS A 62 6.06 -17.00 -15.33
CA HIS A 62 7.45 -17.38 -15.14
C HIS A 62 8.17 -16.46 -14.13
N ARG A 63 8.06 -15.14 -14.32
CA ARG A 63 8.70 -14.18 -13.40
C ARG A 63 8.07 -14.22 -12.00
N TRP A 64 6.75 -14.40 -11.94
CA TRP A 64 6.05 -14.64 -10.69
C TRP A 64 6.58 -15.89 -9.99
N SER A 65 6.74 -17.02 -10.70
CA SER A 65 7.23 -18.25 -10.09
C SER A 65 8.67 -18.13 -9.59
N ILE A 66 9.56 -17.44 -10.33
CA ILE A 66 10.92 -17.14 -9.87
C ILE A 66 10.86 -16.38 -8.55
N LEU A 67 10.08 -15.31 -8.46
CA LEU A 67 9.93 -14.53 -7.23
C LEU A 67 9.41 -15.43 -6.10
N THR A 68 8.29 -16.14 -6.31
CA THR A 68 7.65 -16.91 -5.25
C THR A 68 8.48 -18.08 -4.75
N ASN A 69 9.29 -18.69 -5.63
CA ASN A 69 10.18 -19.79 -5.26
C ASN A 69 11.38 -19.31 -4.44
N SER A 70 11.85 -18.08 -4.67
CA SER A 70 12.95 -17.48 -3.92
C SER A 70 12.52 -16.87 -2.58
N LEU A 71 11.21 -16.68 -2.34
CA LEU A 71 10.70 -16.23 -1.05
C LEU A 71 10.77 -17.36 -0.02
N GLU A 72 11.49 -17.13 1.07
CA GLU A 72 11.52 -18.05 2.21
C GLU A 72 10.13 -18.15 2.85
N LYS A 73 9.65 -19.38 3.10
CA LYS A 73 8.52 -19.60 4.01
C LYS A 73 9.00 -19.28 5.43
N LYS A 74 8.79 -18.05 5.89
CA LYS A 74 9.04 -17.70 7.29
C LYS A 74 7.93 -18.27 8.17
N ASP A 75 8.35 -18.89 9.27
CA ASP A 75 7.52 -19.72 10.14
C ASP A 75 6.22 -19.00 10.56
N LYS A 76 5.09 -19.71 10.47
CA LYS A 76 3.70 -19.30 10.78
C LYS A 76 3.08 -18.12 10.01
N GLU A 77 3.76 -17.44 9.09
CA GLU A 77 3.13 -16.41 8.25
C GLU A 77 2.96 -16.86 6.78
N ARG A 78 1.80 -16.52 6.20
CA ARG A 78 1.56 -16.69 4.75
C ARG A 78 2.67 -15.98 3.97
N LEU A 79 3.11 -16.55 2.85
CA LEU A 79 4.05 -15.90 1.93
C LEU A 79 3.58 -14.47 1.64
N LEU A 80 4.46 -13.50 1.93
CA LEU A 80 4.18 -12.09 1.73
C LEU A 80 4.59 -11.70 0.33
N PHE A 81 3.61 -11.73 -0.57
CA PHE A 81 3.82 -11.34 -1.96
C PHE A 81 3.67 -9.84 -2.14
N LEU A 82 4.35 -9.32 -3.16
CA LEU A 82 4.06 -7.99 -3.69
C LEU A 82 2.57 -7.92 -4.04
N LYS A 83 1.92 -6.82 -3.64
CA LYS A 83 0.51 -6.57 -3.94
C LYS A 83 0.38 -5.38 -4.87
N SER A 84 -0.63 -5.42 -5.73
CA SER A 84 -1.05 -4.23 -6.45
C SER A 84 -1.51 -3.17 -5.45
N LEU A 85 -1.14 -1.93 -5.73
CA LEU A 85 -1.74 -0.77 -5.10
C LEU A 85 -3.18 -0.62 -5.59
N SER A 86 -3.99 0.03 -4.77
CA SER A 86 -5.38 0.37 -5.09
C SER A 86 -5.69 1.75 -4.54
N ASP A 87 -6.13 2.64 -5.42
CA ASP A 87 -6.48 4.03 -5.09
C ASP A 87 -7.58 4.11 -4.01
N THR A 88 -8.44 3.10 -3.96
CA THR A 88 -9.58 3.07 -3.04
C THR A 88 -9.28 2.40 -1.70
N ARG A 89 -8.13 1.71 -1.55
CA ARG A 89 -7.82 0.89 -0.37
C ARG A 89 -6.37 1.05 0.09
N TRP A 90 -6.11 1.97 1.01
CA TRP A 90 -4.81 2.16 1.65
C TRP A 90 -4.26 0.92 2.35
N ALA A 91 -5.13 0.02 2.82
CA ALA A 91 -4.69 -1.27 3.36
C ALA A 91 -3.81 -2.05 2.35
N CYS A 92 -4.06 -1.94 1.05
CA CYS A 92 -3.24 -2.57 0.01
C CYS A 92 -1.83 -1.98 -0.06
N HIS A 93 -1.69 -0.66 0.15
CA HIS A 93 -0.37 -0.01 0.16
C HIS A 93 0.43 -0.38 1.41
N SER A 94 -0.21 -0.43 2.58
CA SER A 94 0.42 -0.91 3.82
C SER A 94 0.96 -2.33 3.66
N GLU A 95 0.19 -3.21 3.02
CA GLU A 95 0.60 -4.58 2.75
C GLU A 95 1.69 -4.67 1.68
N ALA A 96 1.64 -3.84 0.64
CA ALA A 96 2.66 -3.79 -0.40
C ALA A 96 4.01 -3.31 0.14
N CYS A 97 4.02 -2.23 0.94
CA CYS A 97 5.23 -1.75 1.63
C CYS A 97 5.80 -2.83 2.54
N ARG A 98 4.95 -3.47 3.36
CA ARG A 98 5.39 -4.55 4.26
C ARG A 98 6.03 -5.72 3.50
N ALA A 99 5.40 -6.15 2.41
CA ALA A 99 5.94 -7.21 1.57
C ALA A 99 7.29 -6.83 0.95
N LEU A 100 7.45 -5.58 0.49
CA LEU A 100 8.72 -5.08 -0.03
C LEU A 100 9.80 -5.02 1.08
N THR A 101 9.48 -4.46 2.25
CA THR A 101 10.43 -4.30 3.36
C THR A 101 10.97 -5.65 3.84
N ILE A 102 10.10 -6.63 4.04
CA ILE A 102 10.48 -7.96 4.55
C ILE A 102 11.32 -8.73 3.53
N ASN A 103 11.01 -8.60 2.25
CA ASN A 103 11.64 -9.36 1.17
C ASN A 103 12.64 -8.53 0.36
N TYR A 104 13.08 -7.38 0.87
CA TYR A 104 13.86 -6.40 0.10
C TYR A 104 15.11 -7.01 -0.53
N LYS A 105 15.88 -7.77 0.26
CA LYS A 105 17.09 -8.46 -0.19
C LYS A 105 16.79 -9.55 -1.22
N THR A 106 15.77 -10.35 -0.99
CA THR A 106 15.37 -11.42 -1.92
C THR A 106 14.94 -10.86 -3.27
N ILE A 107 14.13 -9.79 -3.26
CA ILE A 107 13.67 -9.13 -4.49
C ILE A 107 14.86 -8.54 -5.25
N LEU A 108 15.84 -7.93 -4.55
CA LEU A 108 17.08 -7.47 -5.17
C LEU A 108 17.83 -8.60 -5.88
N THR A 109 18.01 -9.73 -5.20
CA THR A 109 18.70 -10.91 -5.77
C THR A 109 17.97 -11.43 -7.00
N VAL A 110 16.65 -11.60 -6.92
CA VAL A 110 15.83 -12.08 -8.04
C VAL A 110 15.90 -11.13 -9.23
N LEU A 111 15.84 -9.81 -9.01
CA LEU A 111 15.98 -8.83 -10.10
C LEU A 111 17.38 -8.90 -10.75
N PHE A 112 18.42 -9.13 -9.94
CA PHE A 112 19.77 -9.32 -10.45
C PHE A 112 19.86 -10.58 -11.33
N GLU A 113 19.36 -11.72 -10.84
CA GLU A 113 19.33 -12.99 -11.58
C GLU A 113 18.59 -12.87 -12.91
N ILE A 114 17.41 -12.24 -12.92
CA ILE A 114 16.64 -12.00 -14.15
C ILE A 114 17.40 -11.07 -15.11
N SER A 115 18.08 -10.05 -14.58
CA SER A 115 18.83 -9.09 -15.41
C SER A 115 20.06 -9.69 -16.10
N ASP A 116 20.65 -10.74 -15.53
CA ASP A 116 21.86 -11.40 -16.04
C ASP A 116 21.57 -12.77 -16.71
N SER A 117 20.36 -13.30 -16.55
CA SER A 117 19.96 -14.61 -17.08
C SER A 117 20.03 -14.69 -18.60
N LYS A 118 20.79 -15.62 -19.17
CA LYS A 118 20.83 -15.83 -20.63
C LYS A 118 19.48 -16.22 -21.24
N ASN A 119 18.58 -16.78 -20.44
CA ASN A 119 17.29 -17.32 -20.88
C ASN A 119 16.17 -16.27 -20.98
N GLU A 120 16.42 -15.06 -20.50
CA GLU A 120 15.46 -13.96 -20.56
C GLU A 120 15.60 -13.13 -21.83
N ASN A 121 14.48 -12.59 -22.32
CA ASN A 121 14.48 -11.68 -23.46
C ASN A 121 15.11 -10.32 -23.12
N GLY A 122 15.48 -9.55 -24.14
CA GLY A 122 16.18 -8.26 -23.97
C GLY A 122 15.39 -7.25 -23.12
N ASP A 123 14.08 -7.14 -23.36
CA ASP A 123 13.21 -6.20 -22.64
C ASP A 123 13.07 -6.57 -21.16
N THR A 124 12.89 -7.85 -20.84
CA THR A 124 12.81 -8.35 -19.47
C THR A 124 14.10 -8.05 -18.71
N LYS A 125 15.26 -8.32 -19.32
CA LYS A 125 16.57 -8.00 -18.74
C LYS A 125 16.73 -6.52 -18.46
N TYR A 126 16.40 -5.69 -19.45
CA TYR A 126 16.49 -4.24 -19.32
C TYR A 126 15.58 -3.73 -18.21
N ASN A 127 14.30 -4.13 -18.19
CA ASN A 127 13.33 -3.73 -17.19
C ASN A 127 13.74 -4.20 -15.78
N ALA A 128 14.23 -5.44 -15.63
CA ALA A 128 14.77 -5.94 -14.36
C ALA A 128 15.95 -5.09 -13.88
N LYS A 129 16.88 -4.73 -14.78
CA LYS A 129 18.03 -3.89 -14.47
C LYS A 129 17.64 -2.47 -14.08
N VAL A 130 16.62 -1.89 -14.72
CA VAL A 130 16.08 -0.56 -14.35
C VAL A 130 15.47 -0.60 -12.95
N LEU A 131 14.67 -1.61 -12.63
CA LEU A 131 14.07 -1.78 -11.30
C LEU A 131 15.13 -2.04 -10.23
N LEU A 132 16.13 -2.87 -10.53
CA LEU A 132 17.28 -3.14 -9.66
C LEU A 132 18.03 -1.84 -9.32
N LYS A 133 18.36 -1.03 -10.33
CA LYS A 133 19.02 0.26 -10.15
C LYS A 133 18.20 1.20 -9.26
N LYS A 134 16.87 1.20 -9.39
CA LYS A 134 16.00 1.99 -8.50
C LYS A 134 16.08 1.47 -7.06
N MET A 135 15.99 0.16 -6.82
CA MET A 135 16.11 -0.40 -5.46
C MET A 135 17.48 -0.20 -4.80
N LEU A 136 18.55 -0.08 -5.59
CA LEU A 136 19.89 0.18 -5.06
C LEU A 136 20.08 1.64 -4.61
N LYS A 137 19.19 2.55 -4.98
CA LYS A 137 19.18 3.92 -4.46
C LYS A 137 18.85 3.92 -2.97
N LYS A 138 19.68 4.59 -2.17
CA LYS A 138 19.47 4.68 -0.71
C LYS A 138 18.12 5.31 -0.39
N GLU A 139 17.72 6.29 -1.18
CA GLU A 139 16.43 6.98 -1.11
C GLU A 139 15.26 5.99 -1.17
N THR A 140 15.32 4.99 -2.05
CA THR A 140 14.27 3.96 -2.14
C THR A 140 14.23 3.07 -0.90
N GLY A 141 15.39 2.75 -0.33
CA GLY A 141 15.48 2.03 0.94
C GLY A 141 14.90 2.82 2.12
N TYR A 142 15.26 4.10 2.24
CA TYR A 142 14.73 4.98 3.30
C TYR A 142 13.22 5.17 3.17
N LEU A 143 12.71 5.45 1.97
CA LEU A 143 11.27 5.61 1.72
C LEU A 143 10.51 4.30 1.99
N CYS A 144 11.10 3.14 1.69
CA CYS A 144 10.51 1.85 2.00
C CYS A 144 10.32 1.64 3.50
N LEU A 145 11.35 1.92 4.31
CA LEU A 145 11.26 1.80 5.77
C LEU A 145 10.28 2.82 6.36
N PHE A 146 10.41 4.09 5.95
CA PHE A 146 9.58 5.19 6.41
C PHE A 146 8.10 4.94 6.14
N TRP A 147 7.74 4.62 4.90
CA TRP A 147 6.35 4.34 4.55
C TRP A 147 5.84 3.05 5.16
N ASN A 148 6.66 2.00 5.28
CA ASN A 148 6.23 0.81 6.01
C ASN A 148 5.83 1.16 7.45
N ASP A 149 6.63 1.94 8.16
CA ASP A 149 6.32 2.30 9.55
C ASP A 149 5.03 3.13 9.66
N ILE A 150 4.90 4.20 8.87
CA ILE A 150 3.70 5.05 8.87
C ILE A 150 2.44 4.24 8.57
N LEU A 151 2.50 3.40 7.55
CA LEU A 151 1.32 2.71 7.05
C LEU A 151 0.88 1.56 7.93
N GLN A 152 1.81 0.86 8.57
CA GLN A 152 1.45 -0.15 9.56
C GLN A 152 0.66 0.47 10.73
N HIS A 153 1.06 1.66 11.19
CA HIS A 153 0.32 2.39 12.23
C HIS A 153 -1.07 2.84 11.75
N CYS A 154 -1.15 3.45 10.56
CA CYS A 154 -2.43 3.84 9.95
C CYS A 154 -3.37 2.65 9.73
N ASN A 155 -2.85 1.53 9.22
CA ASN A 155 -3.62 0.35 8.91
C ASN A 155 -4.13 -0.35 10.19
N LYS A 156 -3.33 -0.36 11.26
CA LYS A 156 -3.77 -0.87 12.57
C LYS A 156 -4.98 -0.10 13.09
N VAL A 157 -4.91 1.24 13.08
CA VAL A 157 -6.03 2.10 13.51
C VAL A 157 -7.26 1.90 12.62
N SER A 158 -7.07 1.84 11.30
CA SER A 158 -8.15 1.73 10.32
C SER A 158 -8.85 0.36 10.34
N ALA A 159 -8.08 -0.73 10.25
CA ALA A 159 -8.60 -2.08 10.04
C ALA A 159 -8.97 -2.81 11.34
N ILE A 160 -8.19 -2.62 12.42
CA ILE A 160 -8.39 -3.36 13.67
C ILE A 160 -9.36 -2.63 14.58
N ASP A 161 -9.28 -1.31 14.65
CA ASP A 161 -10.03 -0.55 15.63
C ASP A 161 -11.24 0.18 15.06
N LEU A 162 -11.12 0.94 13.96
CA LEU A 162 -12.26 1.73 13.47
C LEU A 162 -13.36 0.88 12.79
N GLN A 163 -13.02 -0.31 12.32
CA GLN A 163 -13.97 -1.24 11.68
C GLN A 163 -14.54 -2.30 12.63
N SER A 164 -14.12 -2.32 13.91
CA SER A 164 -14.63 -3.31 14.86
C SER A 164 -16.03 -2.93 15.37
N LYS A 165 -16.93 -3.92 15.44
CA LYS A 165 -18.33 -3.71 15.84
C LYS A 165 -18.51 -3.25 17.30
N SER A 166 -17.47 -3.36 18.13
CA SER A 166 -17.50 -3.08 19.57
C SER A 166 -16.93 -1.72 19.96
N ASN A 167 -16.37 -0.95 19.01
CA ASN A 167 -15.67 0.28 19.33
C ASN A 167 -16.59 1.50 19.28
N GLY A 168 -16.74 2.18 20.44
CA GLY A 168 -17.48 3.44 20.55
C GLY A 168 -16.74 4.65 19.96
N ILE A 169 -17.48 5.71 19.63
CA ILE A 169 -16.99 6.94 19.00
C ILE A 169 -15.82 7.58 19.78
N LEU A 170 -15.85 7.54 21.13
CA LEU A 170 -14.77 8.07 21.97
C LEU A 170 -13.43 7.39 21.74
N LYS A 171 -13.43 6.07 21.51
CA LYS A 171 -12.21 5.31 21.21
C LYS A 171 -11.66 5.70 19.84
N ALA A 172 -12.53 5.90 18.85
CA ALA A 172 -12.13 6.40 17.53
C ALA A 172 -11.44 7.77 17.61
N VAL A 173 -11.97 8.70 18.42
CA VAL A 173 -11.37 10.02 18.64
C VAL A 173 -9.98 9.90 19.27
N ASN A 174 -9.83 9.06 20.29
CA ASN A 174 -8.53 8.86 20.94
C ASN A 174 -7.49 8.27 19.99
N LEU A 175 -7.87 7.32 19.15
CA LEU A 175 -6.98 6.72 18.16
C LEU A 175 -6.52 7.73 17.09
N LEU A 176 -7.42 8.58 16.60
CA LEU A 176 -7.06 9.65 15.68
C LEU A 176 -6.12 10.67 16.33
N LYS A 177 -6.33 11.00 17.61
CA LYS A 177 -5.42 11.86 18.37
C LYS A 177 -4.03 11.22 18.50
N SER A 178 -3.94 9.92 18.79
CA SER A 178 -2.67 9.21 18.85
C SER A 178 -1.94 9.21 17.50
N LEU A 179 -2.68 8.99 16.41
CA LEU A 179 -2.12 9.06 15.05
C LEU A 179 -1.59 10.46 14.74
N LYS A 180 -2.35 11.50 15.13
CA LYS A 180 -1.92 12.89 14.97
C LYS A 180 -0.64 13.20 15.75
N MET A 181 -0.53 12.73 17.00
CA MET A 181 0.68 12.93 17.81
C MET A 181 1.90 12.26 17.17
N LEU A 182 1.74 11.09 16.56
CA LEU A 182 2.82 10.38 15.87
C LEU A 182 3.38 11.18 14.68
N PHE A 183 2.57 12.00 14.02
CA PHE A 183 2.99 12.84 12.88
C PHE A 183 3.43 14.26 13.26
N GLN A 184 3.39 14.62 14.54
CA GLN A 184 3.76 15.97 15.02
C GLN A 184 5.11 16.00 15.76
N VAL A 185 5.85 14.88 15.74
CA VAL A 185 7.24 14.77 16.23
C VAL A 185 8.20 15.07 15.09
#